data_AF-A0A969R0W5-F1
#
_entry.id   AF-A0A969R0W5-F1
#
_cell.length_a   1.000
_cell.length_b   1.000
_cell.length_c   1.000
_cell.angle_alpha   90.00
_cell.angle_beta   90.00
_cell.angle_gamma   90.00
#
_symmetry.space_group_name_H-M   'P 1'
#
loop_
_entity.id
_entity.type
_entity.pdbx_description
1 polymer ?
#
loop_
_entity_poly.entity_id
_entity_poly.type
_entity_poly.pdbx_seq_one_letter_code
_entity_poly.pdbx_strand_id
1 'polypeptide(L)'
;MSDGTTAGTTLLKEINPSLTVGSRPVNLRALGNSLLFTANDGTGSEIWKSDGSNAGTVKVVDLVAGSSGISASQNTAITTQGFLPHCKRSDLSQ
;
A
#
# COMPACT_ATOMS: atom_id res chain seq x y z
N MET A 1 -3.49 10.54 1.90
CA MET A 1 -3.38 10.64 0.42
C MET A 1 -3.04 12.10 0.07
N SER A 2 -2.27 12.38 -0.99
CA SER A 2 -1.78 13.73 -1.33
C SER A 2 -1.97 14.03 -2.81
N ASP A 3 -2.41 15.25 -3.13
CA ASP A 3 -2.52 15.80 -4.48
C ASP A 3 -1.35 16.76 -4.84
N GLY A 4 -0.31 16.79 -4.00
CA GLY A 4 0.82 17.71 -4.15
C GLY A 4 0.60 19.07 -3.47
N THR A 5 -0.56 19.30 -2.85
CA THR A 5 -0.81 20.48 -2.02
C THR A 5 -0.76 20.13 -0.53
N THR A 6 -0.42 21.10 0.32
CA THR A 6 -0.49 20.92 1.78
C THR A 6 -1.91 20.62 2.24
N ALA A 7 -2.92 21.27 1.64
CA ALA A 7 -4.33 21.08 1.98
C ALA A 7 -4.87 19.70 1.58
N GLY A 8 -4.41 19.17 0.45
CA GLY A 8 -4.77 17.84 -0.02
C GLY A 8 -3.91 16.72 0.57
N THR A 9 -2.96 17.02 1.47
CA THR A 9 -2.11 16.02 2.11
C THR A 9 -2.74 15.55 3.42
N THR A 10 -3.24 14.33 3.42
CA THR A 10 -3.75 13.66 4.62
C THR A 10 -2.85 12.52 5.04
N LEU A 11 -2.74 12.33 6.36
CA LEU A 11 -2.09 11.16 6.93
C LEU A 11 -2.79 9.90 6.44
N LEU A 12 -2.01 9.01 5.83
CA LEU A 12 -2.51 7.73 5.33
C LEU A 12 -2.66 6.72 6.47
N LYS A 13 -1.59 6.50 7.24
CA LYS A 13 -1.52 5.59 8.38
C LYS A 13 -0.29 5.91 9.22
N GLU A 14 -0.44 5.97 10.54
CA GLU A 14 0.72 5.89 11.44
C GLU A 14 1.17 4.44 11.54
N ILE A 15 2.39 4.15 11.08
CA ILE A 15 2.98 2.79 11.11
C ILE A 15 3.84 2.60 12.36
N ASN A 16 4.69 3.56 12.67
CA ASN A 16 5.47 3.62 13.92
C ASN A 16 5.30 5.00 14.57
N PRO A 17 4.66 5.08 15.76
CA PRO A 17 4.40 6.33 16.46
C PRO A 17 5.63 6.91 17.18
N SER A 18 6.78 6.24 17.16
CA SER A 18 8.01 6.73 17.77
C SER A 18 8.44 8.07 17.18
N LEU A 19 8.66 9.07 18.04
CA LEU A 19 9.06 10.42 17.62
C LEU A 19 10.54 10.52 17.21
N THR A 20 11.36 9.55 17.60
CA THR A 20 12.82 9.55 17.33
C THR A 20 13.18 8.70 16.12
N VAL A 21 12.43 7.63 15.86
CA VAL A 21 12.64 6.72 14.73
C VAL A 21 11.58 6.91 13.67
N GLY A 22 10.30 6.88 14.05
CA GLY A 22 9.15 7.02 13.15
C GLY A 22 9.04 5.94 12.07
N SER A 23 8.07 6.11 11.19
CA SER A 23 7.76 5.14 10.12
C SER A 23 8.79 5.11 8.99
N ARG A 24 9.39 6.26 8.65
CA ARG A 24 10.42 6.43 7.61
C ARG A 24 10.19 5.59 6.33
N PRO A 25 9.09 5.82 5.59
CA PRO A 25 8.81 5.10 4.35
C PRO A 25 9.88 5.39 3.28
N VAL A 26 10.45 4.34 2.70
CA VAL A 26 11.49 4.39 1.65
C VAL A 26 11.18 3.36 0.54
N ASN A 27 11.94 3.39 -0.56
CA ASN A 27 11.82 2.44 -1.67
C ASN A 27 10.40 2.38 -2.28
N LEU A 28 9.75 3.53 -2.41
CA LEU A 28 8.41 3.61 -3.00
C LEU A 28 8.43 3.13 -4.46
N ARG A 29 7.51 2.21 -4.78
CA ARG A 29 7.31 1.66 -6.11
C ARG A 29 5.81 1.50 -6.38
N ALA A 30 5.35 2.08 -7.48
CA ALA A 30 4.00 1.84 -7.96
C ALA A 30 3.91 0.44 -8.61
N LEU A 31 2.85 -0.30 -8.27
CA LEU A 31 2.51 -1.60 -8.84
C LEU A 31 1.01 -1.62 -9.15
N GLY A 32 0.65 -1.24 -10.37
CA GLY A 32 -0.76 -1.05 -10.76
C GLY A 32 -1.45 -0.02 -9.87
N ASN A 33 -2.53 -0.44 -9.21
CA ASN A 33 -3.30 0.39 -8.27
C ASN A 33 -2.77 0.36 -6.83
N SER A 34 -1.60 -0.22 -6.60
CA SER A 34 -0.99 -0.31 -5.28
C SER A 34 0.38 0.37 -5.22
N LEU A 35 0.74 0.82 -4.04
CA LEU A 35 2.04 1.38 -3.71
C LEU A 35 2.76 0.42 -2.77
N LEU A 36 3.91 -0.07 -3.19
CA LEU A 36 4.83 -0.85 -2.35
C LEU A 36 5.90 0.07 -1.77
N PHE A 37 6.22 -0.09 -0.50
CA PHE A 37 7.28 0.67 0.17
C PHE A 37 7.81 -0.11 1.38
N THR A 38 9.00 0.25 1.84
CA THR A 38 9.55 -0.25 3.10
C THR A 38 9.30 0.78 4.18
N ALA A 39 8.83 0.38 5.36
CA ALA A 39 8.67 1.28 6.50
C ALA A 39 9.00 0.56 7.81
N ASN A 40 9.50 1.32 8.78
CA ASN A 40 9.77 0.82 10.11
C ASN A 40 8.50 0.81 10.95
N ASP A 41 8.20 -0.30 11.62
CA ASP A 41 6.98 -0.49 12.42
C ASP A 41 7.21 -0.45 13.94
N GLY A 42 8.41 -0.08 14.35
CA GLY A 42 8.88 -0.11 15.74
C GLY A 42 9.67 -1.36 16.09
N THR A 43 9.57 -2.43 15.28
CA THR A 43 10.32 -3.68 15.48
C THR A 43 11.42 -3.89 14.45
N GLY A 44 11.20 -3.39 13.23
CA GLY A 44 12.11 -3.59 12.12
C GLY A 44 11.64 -2.83 10.89
N SER A 45 12.40 -2.92 9.79
CA SER A 45 11.98 -2.39 8.49
C SER A 45 11.24 -3.46 7.72
N GLU A 46 9.96 -3.23 7.42
CA GLU A 46 9.08 -4.23 6.81
C GLU A 46 8.57 -3.78 5.44
N ILE A 47 8.06 -4.70 4.61
CA ILE A 47 7.44 -4.35 3.32
C ILE A 47 5.95 -4.08 3.53
N TRP A 48 5.49 -2.95 3.04
CA TRP A 48 4.10 -2.49 3.11
C TRP A 48 3.53 -2.28 1.72
N LYS A 49 2.21 -2.50 1.62
CA LYS A 49 1.40 -2.18 0.44
C LYS A 49 0.30 -1.22 0.86
N SER A 50 0.01 -0.23 0.03
CA SER A 50 -1.14 0.67 0.19
C SER A 50 -1.93 0.77 -1.11
N ASP A 51 -3.25 0.88 -1.01
CA ASP A 51 -4.15 1.29 -2.10
C ASP A 51 -4.50 2.80 -2.06
N GLY A 52 -3.84 3.56 -1.18
CA GLY A 52 -4.12 4.98 -0.94
C GLY A 52 -5.08 5.24 0.22
N SER A 53 -5.62 4.21 0.87
CA SER A 53 -6.46 4.30 2.07
C SER A 53 -5.76 3.77 3.33
N ASN A 54 -6.18 4.24 4.51
CA ASN A 54 -5.68 3.73 5.79
C ASN A 54 -5.95 2.22 5.95
N ALA A 55 -7.14 1.77 5.53
CA ALA A 55 -7.58 0.38 5.64
C ALA A 55 -6.80 -0.54 4.69
N GLY A 56 -6.51 -0.10 3.47
CA GLY A 56 -5.71 -0.83 2.50
C GLY A 56 -4.21 -0.71 2.67
N THR A 57 -3.74 -0.02 3.72
CA THR A 57 -2.31 0.07 4.07
C THR A 57 -1.95 -1.07 5.03
N VAL A 58 -1.36 -2.13 4.49
CA VAL A 58 -1.08 -3.39 5.18
C VAL A 58 0.36 -3.84 5.02
N LYS A 59 0.87 -4.55 6.03
CA LYS A 59 2.16 -5.22 5.96
C LYS A 59 2.05 -6.44 5.04
N VAL A 60 3.00 -6.62 4.13
CA VAL A 60 3.03 -7.72 3.14
C VAL A 60 4.03 -8.79 3.54
N VAL A 61 5.21 -8.38 4.01
CA VAL A 61 6.29 -9.29 4.40
C VAL A 61 7.02 -8.73 5.61
N ASP A 62 7.26 -9.61 6.60
CA ASP A 62 8.22 -9.36 7.67
C ASP A 62 9.64 -9.68 7.15
N LEU A 63 10.46 -8.65 6.91
CA LEU A 63 11.88 -8.76 6.57
C LEU A 63 12.77 -8.91 7.80
N VAL A 64 12.36 -8.42 8.97
CA VAL A 64 13.08 -8.61 10.24
C VAL A 64 12.25 -9.50 11.16
N ALA A 65 12.14 -10.77 10.79
CA ALA A 65 11.58 -11.76 11.71
C ALA A 65 12.58 -11.96 12.87
N GLY A 66 12.14 -11.64 14.08
CA GLY A 66 12.74 -12.23 15.27
C GLY A 66 12.63 -13.75 15.17
N SER A 67 13.66 -14.40 14.61
CA SER A 67 13.99 -15.81 14.81
C SER A 67 12.84 -16.82 14.69
N SER A 68 12.08 -16.83 13.57
CA SER A 68 11.38 -18.02 13.05
C SER A 68 10.69 -17.72 11.73
N GLY A 69 11.32 -18.15 10.63
CA GLY A 69 10.66 -18.50 9.37
C GLY A 69 10.01 -17.35 8.60
N ILE A 70 10.41 -17.19 7.34
CA ILE A 70 9.59 -16.55 6.32
C ILE A 70 8.33 -17.42 6.17
N SER A 71 7.31 -17.20 6.98
CA SER A 71 5.99 -17.75 6.71
C SER A 71 5.37 -16.86 5.66
N ALA A 72 5.58 -17.21 4.38
CA ALA A 72 4.79 -16.69 3.28
C ALA A 72 3.36 -17.26 3.34
N SER A 73 2.71 -17.15 4.50
CA SER A 73 1.30 -17.43 4.69
C SER A 73 0.64 -16.09 4.88
N GLN A 74 0.40 -15.38 3.77
CA GLN A 74 -0.83 -14.67 3.44
C GLN A 74 -0.69 -14.23 1.97
N ASN A 75 -0.78 -15.22 1.08
CA ASN A 75 -0.93 -14.96 -0.35
C ASN A 75 -2.37 -14.45 -0.54
N THR A 76 -2.63 -13.18 -0.23
CA THR A 76 -3.90 -12.54 -0.59
C THR A 76 -3.95 -12.55 -2.10
N ALA A 77 -4.81 -13.39 -2.66
CA ALA A 77 -5.08 -13.44 -4.08
C ALA A 77 -5.26 -11.99 -4.57
N ILE A 78 -4.36 -11.54 -5.46
CA ILE A 78 -4.63 -10.38 -6.31
C ILE A 78 -5.71 -10.88 -7.28
N THR A 79 -6.95 -10.89 -6.80
CA THR A 79 -8.11 -11.23 -7.60
C THR A 79 -8.33 -10.05 -8.54
N THR A 80 -7.74 -10.13 -9.73
CA THR A 80 -8.08 -9.28 -10.86
C THR A 80 -9.50 -9.65 -11.30
N GLN A 81 -10.51 -9.14 -10.60
CA GLN A 81 -11.89 -9.18 -11.06
C GLN A 81 -12.27 -7.78 -11.48
N GLY A 82 -12.43 -7.60 -12.79
CA GLY A 82 -13.04 -6.40 -13.36
C GLY A 82 -12.26 -5.67 -14.45
N PHE A 83 -11.50 -6.37 -15.31
CA PHE A 83 -11.26 -5.83 -16.65
C PHE A 83 -12.56 -5.98 -17.46
N LEU A 84 -13.48 -5.02 -17.31
CA LEU A 84 -14.45 -4.70 -18.34
C LEU A 84 -14.18 -3.25 -18.77
N PRO A 85 -13.61 -3.01 -19.97
CA PRO A 85 -13.58 -1.67 -20.52
C PRO A 85 -15.01 -1.31 -20.90
N HIS A 86 -15.73 -0.58 -20.03
CA HIS A 86 -17.02 -0.04 -20.40
C HIS A 86 -16.84 1.32 -21.09
N CYS A 87 -16.30 1.28 -22.32
CA CYS A 87 -16.63 2.34 -23.27
C CYS A 87 -18.13 2.23 -23.53
N LYS A 88 -18.95 3.11 -22.94
CA LYS A 88 -20.27 3.42 -23.50
C LYS A 88 -20.01 4.02 -24.87
N ARG A 89 -20.03 3.19 -25.91
CA ARG A 89 -20.14 3.66 -27.28
C ARG A 89 -21.56 4.20 -27.43
N SER A 90 -21.68 5.51 -27.26
CA SER A 90 -22.79 6.29 -27.82
C SER A 90 -22.75 6.07 -29.33
N ASP A 91 -23.63 5.22 -29.85
CA ASP A 91 -23.99 5.24 -31.25
C ASP A 91 -25.50 5.47 -31.34
N LEU A 92 -25.84 6.64 -31.88
CA LEU A 92 -27.11 6.91 -32.54
C LEU A 92 -27.40 5.80 -33.55
N SER A 93 -28.61 5.25 -33.55
CA SER A 93 -29.38 4.98 -34.78
C SER A 93 -30.79 4.49 -34.43
N GLN A 94 -31.76 5.13 -35.09
CA GLN A 94 -33.23 4.90 -35.15
C GLN A 94 -34.05 5.64 -34.10
#